data_AF-A0A6G3XZ70-F1
#
_entry.id   AF-A0A6G3XZ70-F1
#
_cell.length_a   1.000
_cell.length_b   1.000
_cell.length_c   1.000
_cell.angle_alpha   90.00
_cell.angle_beta   90.00
_cell.angle_gamma   90.00
#
_symmetry.space_group_name_H-M   'P 1'
#
loop_
_entity.id
_entity.type
_entity.pdbx_description
1 polymer ?
#
loop_
_entity_poly.entity_id
_entity_poly.type
_entity_poly.pdbx_seq_one_letter_code
_entity_poly.pdbx_strand_id
1 'polypeptide(L)'
;YRPGQGQSTPYGQPVTHAERISTVWQQVRADGRVADRLREIAAFNAAHPNTKRGLAVTGIKFGISFNLTAFNQGGALVLIYKDGSVLINHGGTEMGQGLHTKMLQVAATTLGIPLHKVRLAPTRTD
;
A
#
# COMPACT_ATOMS: atom_id res chain seq x y z
N TYR A 1 11.63 -16.43 2.32
CA TYR A 1 10.41 -17.24 2.22
C TYR A 1 10.62 -18.32 1.17
N ARG A 2 10.37 -19.58 1.53
CA ARG A 2 10.50 -20.75 0.63
C ARG A 2 9.13 -20.99 -0.02
N PRO A 3 9.04 -21.02 -1.35
CA PRO A 3 7.80 -21.37 -2.04
C PRO A 3 7.29 -22.75 -1.60
N GLY A 4 5.97 -22.90 -1.40
CA GLY A 4 5.32 -24.20 -1.17
C GLY A 4 5.37 -24.77 0.24
N GLN A 5 6.07 -24.16 1.20
CA GLN A 5 6.00 -24.54 2.61
C GLN A 5 5.21 -23.48 3.38
N GLY A 6 4.15 -23.90 4.08
CA GLY A 6 3.37 -23.03 4.95
C GLY A 6 4.29 -22.29 5.90
N GLN A 7 4.41 -20.97 5.74
CA GLN A 7 5.26 -20.13 6.57
C GLN A 7 4.39 -19.46 7.61
N SER A 8 4.71 -19.65 8.89
CA SER A 8 4.08 -18.90 9.97
C SER A 8 5.04 -17.87 10.53
N THR A 9 4.49 -16.77 11.01
CA THR A 9 5.21 -15.77 11.80
C THR A 9 5.60 -16.34 13.18
N PRO A 10 6.48 -15.66 13.95
CA PRO A 10 6.84 -16.09 15.31
C PRO A 10 5.63 -16.23 16.28
N TYR A 11 4.52 -15.56 15.99
CA TYR A 11 3.27 -15.63 16.75
C TYR A 11 2.22 -16.55 16.08
N GLY A 12 2.65 -17.47 15.23
CA GLY A 12 1.82 -18.54 14.67
C GLY A 12 0.93 -18.13 13.49
N GLN A 13 0.84 -16.85 13.12
CA GLN A 13 0.02 -16.41 11.99
C GLN A 13 0.56 -16.96 10.66
N PRO A 14 -0.24 -17.70 9.87
CA PRO A 14 0.14 -18.10 8.52
C PRO A 14 0.37 -16.90 7.61
N VAL A 15 1.47 -16.90 6.85
CA VAL A 15 1.79 -15.88 5.85
C VAL A 15 1.33 -16.37 4.49
N THR A 16 0.20 -15.85 4.03
CA THR A 16 -0.29 -16.10 2.67
C THR A 16 0.53 -15.28 1.66
N HIS A 17 0.65 -15.80 0.43
CA HIS A 17 1.37 -15.14 -0.68
C HIS A 17 2.82 -14.74 -0.36
N ALA A 18 3.52 -15.57 0.41
CA ALA A 18 4.87 -15.32 0.89
C ALA A 18 5.90 -15.16 -0.25
N GLU A 19 5.62 -15.65 -1.45
CA GLU A 19 6.44 -15.49 -2.66
C GLU A 19 6.58 -14.03 -3.13
N ARG A 20 5.62 -13.16 -2.77
CA ARG A 20 5.62 -11.74 -3.19
C ARG A 20 6.85 -10.99 -2.71
N ILE A 21 7.36 -11.29 -1.51
CA ILE A 21 8.56 -10.62 -0.99
C ILE A 21 9.81 -10.97 -1.80
N SER A 22 9.93 -12.21 -2.28
CA SER A 22 11.03 -12.62 -3.16
C SER A 22 10.93 -11.93 -4.51
N THR A 23 9.70 -11.79 -5.03
CA THR A 23 9.42 -11.06 -6.28
C THR A 23 9.82 -9.59 -6.16
N VAL A 24 9.35 -8.90 -5.13
CA VAL A 24 9.70 -7.48 -4.88
C VAL A 24 11.20 -7.32 -4.68
N TRP A 25 11.85 -8.22 -3.92
CA TRP A 25 13.30 -8.18 -3.71
C TRP A 25 14.09 -8.29 -5.02
N GLN A 26 13.70 -9.21 -5.89
CA GLN A 26 14.33 -9.38 -7.20
C GLN A 26 14.10 -8.16 -8.09
N GLN A 27 12.86 -7.66 -8.16
CA GLN A 27 12.50 -6.50 -8.98
C GLN A 27 13.27 -5.24 -8.54
N VAL A 28 13.25 -4.90 -7.25
CA VAL A 28 13.97 -3.72 -6.73
C VAL A 28 15.48 -3.81 -7.00
N ARG A 29 16.07 -5.01 -6.92
CA ARG A 29 17.49 -5.20 -7.22
C ARG A 29 17.83 -5.04 -8.69
N ALA A 30 16.95 -5.53 -9.57
CA ALA A 30 17.08 -5.40 -11.01
C ALA A 30 16.88 -3.95 -11.46
N ASP A 31 15.73 -3.35 -11.15
CA ASP A 31 15.36 -1.99 -11.54
C ASP A 31 16.32 -0.95 -10.93
N GLY A 32 16.74 -1.17 -9.68
CA GLY A 32 17.72 -0.33 -8.99
C GLY A 32 19.17 -0.53 -9.45
N ARG A 33 19.44 -1.42 -10.42
CA ARG A 33 20.78 -1.80 -10.92
C ARG A 33 21.78 -2.07 -9.81
N VAL A 34 21.34 -2.77 -8.75
CA VAL A 34 22.10 -2.90 -7.50
C VAL A 34 23.47 -3.54 -7.74
N ALA A 35 23.55 -4.56 -8.60
CA ALA A 35 24.82 -5.22 -8.92
C ALA A 35 25.82 -4.28 -9.61
N ASP A 36 25.35 -3.46 -10.55
CA ASP A 36 26.20 -2.51 -11.28
C ASP A 36 26.68 -1.39 -10.36
N ARG A 37 25.77 -0.83 -9.55
CA ARG A 37 26.09 0.22 -8.59
C ARG A 37 27.08 -0.26 -7.53
N LEU A 38 27.03 -1.53 -7.13
CA LEU A 38 28.04 -2.10 -6.23
C LEU A 38 29.44 -2.12 -6.87
N ARG A 39 29.54 -2.43 -8.18
CA ARG A 39 30.82 -2.36 -8.92
C ARG A 39 31.32 -0.91 -9.03
N GLU A 40 30.44 0.02 -9.36
CA GLU A 40 30.75 1.46 -9.42
C GLU A 40 31.22 2.00 -8.05
N ILE A 41 30.54 1.60 -6.96
CA ILE A 41 30.91 1.96 -5.59
C ILE A 41 32.29 1.39 -5.23
N ALA A 42 32.58 0.14 -5.59
CA ALA A 42 33.90 -0.45 -5.35
C ALA A 42 35.01 0.35 -6.06
N ALA A 43 34.81 0.68 -7.34
CA ALA A 43 35.76 1.49 -8.11
C ALA A 43 35.93 2.90 -7.51
N PHE A 44 34.83 3.57 -7.14
CA PHE A 44 34.88 4.88 -6.48
C PHE A 44 35.65 4.81 -5.16
N ASN A 45 35.35 3.81 -4.33
CA ASN A 45 35.98 3.64 -3.03
C ASN A 45 37.48 3.31 -3.14
N ALA A 46 37.93 2.67 -4.23
CA ALA A 46 39.36 2.45 -4.48
C ALA A 46 40.09 3.74 -4.84
N ALA A 47 39.47 4.61 -5.64
CA ALA A 47 40.07 5.87 -6.10
C ALA A 47 40.04 7.01 -5.07
N HIS A 48 39.17 6.93 -4.04
CA HIS A 48 38.97 8.02 -3.08
C HIS A 48 39.32 7.57 -1.65
N PRO A 49 40.50 7.94 -1.11
CA PRO A 49 40.94 7.48 0.21
C PRO A 49 40.05 8.01 1.34
N ASN A 50 39.62 9.27 1.25
CA ASN A 50 38.93 9.99 2.34
C ASN A 50 37.42 10.15 2.13
N THR A 51 36.85 9.52 1.10
CA THR A 51 35.40 9.59 0.83
C THR A 51 34.93 8.28 0.27
N LYS A 52 33.89 7.70 0.88
CA LYS A 52 33.34 6.40 0.49
C LYS A 52 31.85 6.50 0.17
N ARG A 53 31.39 5.62 -0.70
CA ARG A 53 29.97 5.39 -1.00
C ARG A 53 29.53 4.04 -0.46
N GLY A 54 28.25 3.94 -0.12
CA GLY A 54 27.60 2.71 0.32
C GLY A 54 26.24 2.55 -0.34
N LEU A 55 25.78 1.31 -0.42
CA LEU A 55 24.45 0.95 -0.90
C LEU A 55 23.93 -0.19 -0.04
N ALA A 56 22.69 -0.05 0.42
CA ALA A 56 21.97 -1.08 1.15
C ALA A 56 20.60 -1.29 0.52
N VAL A 57 20.11 -2.51 0.58
CA VAL A 57 18.74 -2.88 0.20
C VAL A 57 18.14 -3.64 1.38
N THR A 58 17.00 -3.19 1.86
CA THR A 58 16.31 -3.79 3.01
C THR A 58 14.90 -4.21 2.61
N GLY A 59 14.51 -5.42 3.02
CA GLY A 59 13.15 -5.90 2.84
C GLY A 59 12.26 -5.45 4.00
N ILE A 60 10.96 -5.25 3.73
CA ILE A 60 9.96 -4.89 4.74
C ILE A 60 8.75 -5.83 4.61
N LYS A 61 8.27 -6.34 5.75
CA LYS A 61 6.96 -6.97 5.90
C LYS A 61 6.20 -6.19 6.98
N PHE A 62 5.02 -5.68 6.65
CA PHE A 62 4.20 -4.90 7.58
C PHE A 62 2.83 -5.57 7.74
N GLY A 63 2.43 -5.82 8.98
CA GLY A 63 1.10 -6.36 9.29
C GLY A 63 0.04 -5.25 9.19
N ILE A 64 -1.08 -5.53 8.54
CA ILE A 64 -2.16 -4.55 8.35
C ILE A 64 -3.37 -5.00 9.14
N SER A 65 -3.68 -4.29 10.23
CA SER A 65 -4.95 -4.26 10.99
C SER A 65 -4.68 -3.49 12.29
N PHE A 66 -5.73 -3.07 12.98
CA PHE A 66 -5.62 -2.70 14.39
C PHE A 66 -5.46 -3.95 15.26
N ASN A 67 -4.59 -3.87 16.27
CA ASN A 67 -4.41 -4.97 17.24
C ASN A 67 -5.68 -5.21 18.07
N LEU A 68 -6.45 -4.16 18.36
CA LEU A 68 -7.76 -4.28 18.99
C LEU A 68 -8.81 -4.54 17.91
N THR A 69 -9.34 -5.77 17.87
CA THR A 69 -10.26 -6.22 16.81
C THR A 69 -11.44 -5.28 16.58
N ALA A 70 -11.98 -4.69 17.66
CA ALA A 70 -13.10 -3.77 17.61
C ALA A 70 -12.84 -2.52 16.74
N PHE A 71 -11.59 -2.12 16.50
CA PHE A 71 -11.29 -0.96 15.64
C PHE A 71 -11.22 -1.31 14.14
N ASN A 72 -11.26 -2.59 13.79
CA ASN A 72 -11.33 -3.03 12.38
C ASN A 72 -12.76 -3.01 11.85
N GLN A 73 -13.44 -1.87 12.04
CA GLN A 73 -14.79 -1.61 11.55
C GLN A 73 -14.82 -0.32 10.73
N GLY A 74 -15.77 -0.23 9.81
CA GLY A 74 -15.99 0.95 8.99
C GLY A 74 -17.46 1.03 8.58
N GLY A 75 -17.96 2.25 8.45
CA GLY A 75 -19.33 2.54 8.03
C GLY A 75 -19.36 3.60 6.94
N ALA A 76 -20.43 3.57 6.15
CA ALA A 76 -20.70 4.55 5.11
C ALA A 76 -22.21 4.82 4.99
N LEU A 77 -22.56 6.04 4.59
CA LEU A 77 -23.91 6.44 4.21
C LEU A 77 -23.92 6.73 2.71
N VAL A 78 -24.91 6.20 2.01
CA VAL A 78 -25.07 6.37 0.56
C VAL A 78 -26.48 6.87 0.27
N LEU A 79 -26.58 8.00 -0.40
CA LEU A 79 -27.84 8.60 -0.83
C LEU A 79 -27.88 8.61 -2.36
N ILE A 80 -28.92 8.01 -2.93
CA ILE A 80 -29.18 8.04 -4.38
C ILE A 80 -30.39 8.94 -4.61
N TYR A 81 -30.18 10.04 -5.32
CA TYR A 81 -31.23 11.00 -5.62
C TYR A 81 -32.02 10.59 -6.87
N LYS A 82 -33.23 11.17 -7.03
CA LYS A 82 -34.12 10.86 -8.16
C LYS A 82 -33.53 11.23 -9.52
N ASP A 83 -32.58 12.18 -9.57
CA ASP A 83 -31.84 12.55 -10.78
C ASP A 83 -30.69 11.58 -11.10
N GLY A 84 -30.50 10.55 -10.27
CA GLY A 84 -29.44 9.55 -10.39
C GLY A 84 -28.07 10.01 -9.93
N SER A 85 -27.95 11.19 -9.30
CA SER A 85 -26.73 11.58 -8.60
C SER A 85 -26.61 10.83 -7.27
N VAL A 86 -25.37 10.60 -6.84
CA VAL A 86 -25.05 9.82 -5.63
C VAL A 86 -24.19 10.66 -4.70
N LEU A 87 -24.61 10.78 -3.44
CA LEU A 87 -23.80 11.36 -2.38
C LEU A 87 -23.35 10.25 -1.44
N ILE A 88 -22.05 10.14 -1.20
CA ILE A 88 -21.46 9.21 -0.23
C ILE A 88 -20.86 9.94 0.95
N ASN A 89 -20.88 9.31 2.11
CA ASN A 89 -20.14 9.71 3.31
C ASN A 89 -19.57 8.46 3.98
N HIS A 90 -18.43 8.58 4.66
CA HIS A 90 -17.83 7.49 5.43
C HIS A 90 -17.01 8.03 6.60
N GLY A 91 -16.77 7.21 7.62
CA GLY A 91 -16.05 7.62 8.85
C GLY A 91 -14.55 7.88 8.70
N GLY A 92 -14.01 7.84 7.47
CA GLY A 92 -12.59 8.02 7.21
C GLY A 92 -12.28 9.48 6.90
N THR A 93 -11.13 9.98 7.36
CA THR A 93 -10.72 11.39 7.18
C THR A 93 -9.65 11.52 6.11
N GLU A 94 -9.84 12.44 5.16
CA GLU A 94 -8.80 12.84 4.21
C GLU A 94 -7.71 13.67 4.90
N MET A 95 -6.46 13.26 4.72
CA MET A 95 -5.26 13.92 5.25
C MET A 95 -4.09 13.90 4.24
N GLY A 96 -4.39 13.73 2.94
CA GLY A 96 -3.42 13.73 1.84
C GLY A 96 -3.14 12.34 1.25
N GLN A 97 -3.71 11.28 1.81
CA GLN A 97 -3.57 9.90 1.34
C GLN A 97 -4.50 9.55 0.16
N GLY A 98 -5.39 10.47 -0.22
CA GLY A 98 -6.34 10.31 -1.31
C GLY A 98 -7.45 9.32 -1.00
N LEU A 99 -7.87 9.25 0.26
CA LEU A 99 -8.94 8.36 0.71
C LEU A 99 -10.27 8.72 0.04
N HIS A 100 -10.64 9.99 -0.01
CA HIS A 100 -11.92 10.42 -0.58
C HIS A 100 -11.98 10.12 -2.09
N THR A 101 -10.87 10.36 -2.80
CA THR A 101 -10.74 10.00 -4.23
C THR A 101 -10.97 8.50 -4.45
N LYS A 102 -10.36 7.65 -3.61
CA LYS A 102 -10.54 6.20 -3.70
C LYS A 102 -11.99 5.80 -3.42
N MET A 103 -12.65 6.42 -2.45
CA MET A 103 -14.05 6.08 -2.12
C MET A 103 -15.03 6.50 -3.21
N LEU A 104 -14.78 7.62 -3.90
CA LEU A 104 -15.53 7.99 -5.10
C LEU A 104 -15.38 6.92 -6.21
N GLN A 105 -14.15 6.44 -6.45
CA GLN A 105 -13.88 5.40 -7.43
C GLN A 105 -14.55 4.06 -7.08
N VAL A 106 -14.50 3.66 -5.79
CA VAL A 106 -15.19 2.46 -5.30
C VAL A 106 -16.69 2.58 -5.54
N ALA A 107 -17.32 3.67 -5.08
CA ALA A 107 -18.76 3.85 -5.24
C ALA A 107 -19.19 3.86 -6.72
N ALA A 108 -18.48 4.58 -7.58
CA ALA A 108 -18.76 4.62 -9.01
C ALA A 108 -18.64 3.24 -9.67
N THR A 109 -17.56 2.51 -9.36
CA THR A 109 -17.31 1.16 -9.89
C THR A 109 -18.37 0.17 -9.40
N THR A 110 -18.69 0.19 -8.11
CA THR A 110 -19.67 -0.72 -7.50
C THR A 110 -21.08 -0.48 -8.03
N LEU A 111 -21.46 0.79 -8.27
CA LEU A 111 -22.78 1.14 -8.81
C LEU A 111 -22.85 1.08 -10.34
N GLY A 112 -21.71 0.89 -11.03
CA GLY A 112 -21.66 0.85 -12.49
C GLY A 112 -22.00 2.20 -13.15
N ILE A 113 -21.68 3.32 -12.50
CA ILE A 113 -21.99 4.67 -12.99
C ILE A 113 -20.72 5.49 -13.23
N PRO A 114 -20.79 6.55 -14.08
CA PRO A 114 -19.67 7.46 -14.25
C PRO A 114 -19.26 8.15 -12.95
N LEU A 115 -17.95 8.34 -12.76
CA LEU A 115 -17.38 8.97 -11.55
C LEU A 115 -18.00 10.34 -11.25
N HIS A 116 -18.31 11.14 -12.28
CA HIS A 116 -18.88 12.49 -12.10
C HIS A 116 -20.28 12.49 -11.47
N LYS A 117 -20.98 11.34 -11.44
CA LYS A 117 -22.27 11.21 -10.75
C LYS A 117 -22.13 11.00 -9.25
N VAL A 118 -20.93 10.70 -8.76
CA VAL A 118 -20.67 10.47 -7.33
C VAL A 118 -20.03 11.71 -6.73
N ARG A 119 -20.58 12.18 -5.61
CA ARG A 119 -20.02 13.24 -4.79
C ARG A 119 -19.81 12.71 -3.37
N LEU A 120 -18.90 13.31 -2.63
CA LEU A 120 -18.59 12.91 -1.27
C LEU A 120 -18.86 14.07 -0.31
N ALA A 121 -19.62 13.79 0.75
CA ALA A 121 -19.85 14.72 1.85
C ALA A 121 -18.70 14.67 2.88
N PRO A 122 -18.36 15.78 3.54
CA PRO A 122 -17.33 15.80 4.59
C PRO A 122 -17.60 14.77 5.69
N THR A 123 -16.55 14.18 6.25
CA THR A 123 -16.63 13.28 7.40
C THR A 123 -17.26 13.99 8.59
N ARG A 124 -18.33 13.41 9.16
CA ARG A 124 -19.03 13.94 10.34
C ARG A 124 -19.55 12.80 11.21
N THR A 125 -19.97 13.15 12.43
CA THR A 125 -20.47 12.19 13.44
C THR A 125 -21.98 12.27 13.66
N ASP A 126 -22.70 13.12 12.93
CA ASP A 126 -24.15 13.36 13.03
C ASP A 126 -24.99 12.47 12.09
#